data_AF-A0A7V3Y401-F1
#
_entry.id   AF-A0A7V3Y401-F1
#
_cell.length_a   1.000
_cell.length_b   1.000
_cell.length_c   1.000
_cell.angle_alpha   90.00
_cell.angle_beta   90.00
_cell.angle_gamma   90.00
#
_symmetry.space_group_name_H-M   'P 1'
#
loop_
_entity.id
_entity.type
_entity.pdbx_description
1 polymer ?
#
loop_
_entity_poly.entity_id
_entity_poly.type
_entity_poly.pdbx_seq_one_letter_code
_entity_poly.pdbx_strand_id
1 'polypeptide(L)'
;MDFETTTCISYEHLSILNSYCQKLDIPLRTLIVYMILYAAKKEKKKALAFKRISYRKRNKDNPWKRVHLVLYHSEYEFFLDVKKLWKMSLANVIAFCVDNVL
;
A
#
# COMPACT_ATOMS: atom_id res chain seq x y z
N MET A 1 18.43 -4.70 8.70
CA MET A 1 18.44 -3.24 8.48
C MET A 1 17.02 -2.81 8.23
N ASP A 2 16.54 -1.86 9.01
CA ASP A 2 15.17 -1.36 8.91
C ASP A 2 15.15 -0.09 8.07
N PHE A 3 14.13 0.05 7.23
CA PHE A 3 13.95 1.16 6.32
C PHE A 3 12.73 1.97 6.73
N GLU A 4 12.94 3.26 7.01
CA GLU A 4 11.86 4.20 7.26
C GLU A 4 11.33 4.76 5.93
N THR A 5 10.03 4.62 5.69
CA THR A 5 9.37 5.19 4.53
C THR A 5 8.13 5.98 4.94
N THR A 6 7.90 7.10 4.27
CA THR A 6 6.70 7.90 4.43
C THR A 6 5.76 7.70 3.26
N THR A 7 4.49 7.47 3.56
CA THR A 7 3.43 7.38 2.54
C THR A 7 2.22 8.19 2.98
N CYS A 8 1.43 8.67 2.02
CA CYS A 8 0.18 9.36 2.31
C CYS A 8 -0.97 8.40 2.03
N ILE A 9 -1.93 8.24 2.94
CA ILE A 9 -3.13 7.38 2.83
C ILE A 9 -4.38 8.26 3.04
N SER A 10 -5.49 7.97 2.35
CA SER A 10 -6.74 8.72 2.56
C SER A 10 -7.32 8.42 3.95
N TYR A 11 -8.14 9.32 4.50
CA TYR A 11 -8.74 9.11 5.82
C TYR A 11 -9.67 7.89 5.85
N GLU A 12 -10.48 7.72 4.80
CA GLU A 12 -11.37 6.56 4.66
C GLU A 12 -10.58 5.25 4.64
N HIS A 13 -9.56 5.14 3.78
CA HIS A 13 -8.74 3.93 3.70
C HIS A 13 -7.98 3.68 5.00
N LEU A 14 -7.51 4.73 5.68
CA LEU A 14 -6.84 4.58 6.96
C LEU A 14 -7.80 4.09 8.06
N SER A 15 -9.05 4.56 8.07
CA SER A 15 -10.09 4.09 8.99
C SER A 15 -10.37 2.60 8.79
N ILE A 16 -10.53 2.18 7.53
CA ILE A 16 -10.72 0.75 7.18
C ILE A 16 -9.53 -0.06 7.68
N LEU A 17 -8.29 0.34 7.35
CA LEU A 17 -7.09 -0.37 7.78
C LEU A 17 -7.00 -0.47 9.31
N ASN A 18 -7.27 0.62 10.04
CA ASN A 18 -7.24 0.62 11.50
C ASN A 18 -8.30 -0.33 12.09
N SER A 19 -9.50 -0.37 11.50
CA SER A 19 -10.55 -1.29 11.95
C SER A 19 -10.12 -2.76 11.83
N TYR A 20 -9.42 -3.13 10.77
CA TYR A 20 -8.88 -4.48 10.59
C TYR A 20 -7.68 -4.74 11.51
N CYS A 21 -6.81 -3.75 11.71
CA CYS A 21 -5.70 -3.86 12.67
C CYS A 21 -6.21 -4.16 14.08
N GLN A 22 -7.27 -3.49 14.52
CA GLN A 22 -7.91 -3.73 15.81
C GLN A 22 -8.54 -5.11 15.90
N LYS A 23 -9.25 -5.55 14.85
CA LYS A 23 -9.89 -6.89 14.83
C LYS A 23 -8.90 -8.04 14.84
N LEU A 24 -7.74 -7.86 14.20
CA LEU A 24 -6.72 -8.90 14.03
C LEU A 24 -5.59 -8.80 15.06
N ASP A 25 -5.58 -7.76 15.89
CA ASP A 25 -4.52 -7.45 16.84
C ASP A 25 -3.10 -7.44 16.22
N ILE A 26 -2.97 -6.74 15.08
CA ILE A 26 -1.70 -6.60 14.37
C ILE A 26 -1.37 -5.13 14.07
N PRO A 27 -0.09 -4.76 13.97
CA PRO A 27 0.29 -3.41 13.61
C PRO A 27 -0.03 -3.09 12.14
N LEU A 28 -0.34 -1.82 11.86
CA LEU A 28 -0.71 -1.32 10.54
C LEU A 28 0.27 -1.72 9.43
N ARG A 29 1.56 -1.65 9.72
CA ARG A 29 2.65 -2.10 8.85
C ARG A 29 2.44 -3.55 8.38
N THR A 30 2.22 -4.46 9.33
CA THR A 30 2.04 -5.90 9.05
C THR A 30 0.82 -6.14 8.18
N LEU A 31 -0.30 -5.45 8.47
CA LEU A 31 -1.49 -5.52 7.62
C LEU A 31 -1.20 -5.07 6.19
N ILE A 32 -0.53 -3.91 6.01
CA ILE A 32 -0.19 -3.37 4.68
C ILE A 32 0.70 -4.35 3.91
N VAL A 33 1.76 -4.86 4.54
CA VAL A 33 2.70 -5.80 3.90
C VAL A 33 1.97 -7.05 3.43
N TYR A 34 1.19 -7.70 4.31
CA TYR A 34 0.48 -8.92 3.96
C TYR A 34 -0.62 -8.71 2.92
N MET A 35 -1.32 -7.58 2.99
CA MET A 35 -2.34 -7.23 2.00
C MET A 35 -1.72 -7.05 0.60
N ILE A 36 -0.59 -6.35 0.49
CA ILE A 36 0.12 -6.19 -0.79
C ILE A 36 0.69 -7.54 -1.27
N LEU A 37 1.28 -8.32 -0.36
CA LEU A 37 1.78 -9.66 -0.66
C LEU A 37 0.68 -10.58 -1.20
N TYR A 38 -0.49 -10.56 -0.57
CA TYR A 38 -1.65 -11.33 -1.02
C TYR A 38 -2.11 -10.87 -2.41
N ALA A 39 -2.22 -9.57 -2.64
CA ALA A 39 -2.62 -9.02 -3.92
C ALA A 39 -1.64 -9.38 -5.05
N ALA A 40 -0.33 -9.39 -4.75
CA ALA A 40 0.71 -9.85 -5.66
C ALA A 40 0.61 -11.36 -5.95
N LYS A 41 0.51 -12.19 -4.91
CA LYS A 41 0.40 -13.66 -5.05
C LYS A 41 -0.85 -14.12 -5.79
N LYS A 42 -1.96 -13.38 -5.65
CA LYS A 42 -3.23 -13.67 -6.34
C LYS A 42 -3.37 -12.93 -7.66
N GLU A 43 -2.29 -12.31 -8.15
CA GLU A 43 -2.25 -11.57 -9.43
C GLU A 43 -3.43 -10.60 -9.60
N LYS A 44 -3.83 -9.92 -8.53
CA LYS A 44 -4.96 -8.97 -8.55
C LYS A 44 -4.75 -7.85 -9.57
N LYS A 45 -3.50 -7.63 -9.99
CA LYS A 45 -3.13 -6.69 -11.05
C LYS A 45 -2.05 -7.28 -11.95
N LYS A 46 -2.24 -7.13 -13.26
CA LYS A 46 -1.27 -7.53 -14.28
C LYS A 46 -0.04 -6.62 -14.26
N ALA A 47 1.14 -7.20 -14.55
CA ALA A 47 2.35 -6.42 -14.78
C ALA A 47 2.23 -5.55 -16.04
N LEU A 48 2.78 -4.35 -15.98
CA LEU A 48 2.76 -3.37 -17.06
C LEU A 48 4.19 -2.96 -17.43
N ALA A 49 4.55 -3.11 -18.70
CA ALA A 49 5.83 -2.65 -19.24
C ALA A 49 5.69 -1.26 -19.88
N PHE A 50 6.81 -0.53 -19.97
CA PHE A 50 6.93 0.74 -20.70
C PHE A 50 5.93 1.86 -20.34
N LYS A 51 5.28 1.77 -19.16
CA LYS A 51 4.41 2.81 -18.62
C LYS A 51 5.07 3.58 -17.48
N ARG A 52 4.70 4.86 -17.35
CA ARG A 52 5.09 5.71 -16.22
C ARG A 52 4.34 5.30 -14.95
N ILE A 53 4.95 5.59 -13.80
CA ILE A 53 4.31 5.37 -12.49
C ILE A 53 3.07 6.26 -12.37
N SER A 54 1.95 5.64 -12.06
CA SER A 54 0.68 6.31 -11.78
C SER A 54 0.54 6.66 -10.31
N TYR A 55 0.08 7.88 -10.05
CA TYR A 55 -0.20 8.39 -8.72
C TYR A 55 -1.72 8.46 -8.50
N ARG A 56 -2.13 8.56 -7.24
CA ARG A 56 -3.55 8.74 -6.89
C ARG A 56 -4.06 10.08 -7.41
N LYS A 57 -5.31 10.11 -7.85
CA LYS A 57 -6.02 11.36 -8.12
C LYS A 57 -6.21 12.12 -6.80
N ARG A 58 -6.06 13.44 -6.83
CA ARG A 58 -6.35 14.29 -5.67
C ARG A 58 -7.86 14.26 -5.40
N ASN A 59 -8.24 14.08 -4.15
CA ASN A 59 -9.62 14.19 -3.69
C ASN A 59 -9.68 15.28 -2.61
N LYS A 60 -10.49 16.31 -2.84
CA LYS A 60 -10.65 17.43 -1.89
C LYS A 60 -11.48 17.02 -0.68
N ASP A 61 -12.45 16.13 -0.89
CA ASP A 61 -13.41 15.68 0.12
C ASP A 61 -12.83 14.56 0.99
N ASN A 62 -11.87 13.80 0.47
CA ASN A 62 -11.13 12.77 1.21
C ASN A 62 -9.62 13.07 1.19
N PRO A 63 -9.15 13.99 2.07
CA PRO A 63 -7.75 14.39 2.12
C PRO A 63 -6.82 13.26 2.57
N TRP A 64 -5.53 13.45 2.34
CA TRP A 64 -4.52 12.45 2.68
C TRP A 64 -3.87 12.74 4.02
N LYS A 65 -3.65 11.70 4.83
CA LYS A 65 -2.84 11.72 6.04
C LYS A 65 -1.49 11.05 5.78
N ARG A 66 -0.42 11.67 6.26
CA ARG A 66 0.92 11.09 6.21
C ARG A 66 1.06 9.97 7.26
N VAL A 67 1.61 8.85 6.85
CA VAL A 67 1.88 7.68 7.67
C VAL A 67 3.34 7.28 7.48
N HIS A 68 4.03 7.10 8.61
CA HIS A 68 5.40 6.62 8.66
C HIS A 68 5.36 5.10 8.86
N LEU A 69 6.06 4.37 8.01
CA LEU A 69 6.18 2.92 8.06
C LEU A 69 7.65 2.56 8.24
N VAL A 70 7.93 1.68 9.19
CA VAL A 70 9.25 1.06 9.37
C VAL A 70 9.17 -0.34 8.79
N LEU A 71 9.93 -0.62 7.73
CA LEU A 71 9.87 -1.87 6.97
C LEU A 71 11.15 -2.66 7.16
N TYR A 72 11.06 -3.98 7.11
CA TYR A 72 12.26 -4.80 6.93
C TYR A 72 12.82 -4.58 5.54
N HIS A 73 14.14 -4.75 5.37
CA HIS A 73 14.79 -4.62 4.08
C HIS A 73 14.11 -5.44 2.97
N SER A 74 13.74 -6.69 3.24
CA SER A 74 13.05 -7.56 2.27
C SER A 74 11.68 -7.04 1.87
N GLU A 75 10.93 -6.43 2.79
CA GLU A 75 9.61 -5.84 2.52
C GLU A 75 9.74 -4.54 1.71
N TYR A 76 10.78 -3.75 2.00
CA TYR A 76 11.08 -2.55 1.24
C TYR A 76 11.41 -2.88 -0.22
N GLU A 77 12.31 -3.84 -0.46
CA GLU A 77 12.64 -4.32 -1.81
C GLU A 77 11.41 -4.89 -2.51
N PHE A 78 10.59 -5.68 -1.80
CA PHE A 78 9.33 -6.18 -2.33
C PHE A 78 8.39 -5.05 -2.77
N PHE A 79 8.26 -3.98 -1.98
CA PHE A 79 7.45 -2.81 -2.37
C PHE A 79 8.01 -2.09 -3.60
N LEU A 80 9.33 -2.04 -3.77
CA LEU A 80 9.96 -1.50 -4.98
C LEU A 80 9.60 -2.33 -6.20
N ASP A 81 9.59 -3.66 -6.08
CA ASP A 81 9.23 -4.53 -7.19
C ASP A 81 7.75 -4.41 -7.56
N VAL A 82 6.84 -4.39 -6.58
CA VAL A 82 5.41 -4.14 -6.82
C VAL A 82 5.21 -2.79 -7.52
N LYS A 83 5.91 -1.74 -7.07
CA LYS A 83 5.88 -0.41 -7.73
C LYS A 83 6.37 -0.49 -9.18
N LYS A 84 7.43 -1.23 -9.47
CA LYS A 84 8.00 -1.40 -10.82
C LYS A 84 7.08 -2.20 -11.75
N LEU A 85 6.47 -3.27 -11.25
CA LEU A 85 5.62 -4.17 -12.02
C LEU A 85 4.24 -3.56 -12.27
N TRP A 86 3.62 -2.98 -11.25
CA TRP A 86 2.26 -2.42 -11.37
C TRP A 86 2.23 -0.97 -11.86
N LYS A 87 3.41 -0.33 -11.95
CA LYS A 87 3.57 1.08 -12.35
C LYS A 87 2.68 2.00 -11.50
N MET A 88 2.75 1.83 -10.19
CA MET A 88 1.96 2.57 -9.21
C MET A 88 2.85 3.03 -8.05
N SER A 89 2.62 4.23 -7.53
CA SER A 89 3.27 4.64 -6.28
C SER A 89 2.79 3.76 -5.11
N LEU A 90 3.61 3.58 -4.07
CA LEU A 90 3.24 2.75 -2.91
C LEU A 90 1.90 3.17 -2.29
N ALA A 91 1.68 4.48 -2.20
CA ALA A 91 0.39 5.05 -1.82
C ALA A 91 -0.76 4.51 -2.71
N ASN A 92 -0.60 4.61 -4.03
CA ASN A 92 -1.62 4.13 -4.97
C ASN A 92 -1.82 2.60 -4.88
N VAL A 93 -0.76 1.84 -4.63
CA VAL A 93 -0.83 0.39 -4.37
C VAL A 93 -1.68 0.09 -3.15
N ILE A 94 -1.45 0.78 -2.02
CA ILE A 94 -2.22 0.60 -0.79
C ILE A 94 -3.71 0.86 -1.03
N ALA A 95 -4.06 1.96 -1.72
CA ALA A 95 -5.46 2.24 -2.07
C ALA A 95 -6.08 1.11 -2.89
N PHE A 96 -5.42 0.70 -3.97
CA PHE A 96 -5.89 -0.38 -4.82
C PHE A 96 -6.09 -1.67 -4.03
N CYS A 97 -5.18 -2.00 -3.12
CA CYS A 97 -5.30 -3.17 -2.28
C CYS A 97 -6.50 -3.05 -1.32
N VAL A 98 -6.72 -1.90 -0.68
CA VAL A 98 -7.92 -1.69 0.16
C VAL A 98 -9.20 -1.88 -0.67
N ASP A 99 -9.24 -1.36 -1.89
CA ASP A 99 -10.45 -1.42 -2.73
C ASP A 99 -10.69 -2.79 -3.39
N ASN A 100 -9.69 -3.70 -3.45
CA ASN A 100 -9.77 -4.96 -4.22
C ASN A 100 -9.43 -6.23 -3.42
N VAL A 101 -9.01 -6.07 -2.15
CA VAL A 101 -8.64 -7.18 -1.25
C VAL A 101 -9.52 -7.20 0.00
N LEU A 102 -9.79 -6.03 0.58
CA LEU A 102 -10.66 -5.87 1.75
C LEU A 102 -12.11 -5.62 1.32
#